data_AF-A0A523K6F9-F1
#
_entry.id   AF-A0A523K6F9-F1
#
_cell.length_a   1.000
_cell.length_b   1.000
_cell.length_c   1.000
_cell.angle_alpha   90.00
_cell.angle_beta   90.00
_cell.angle_gamma   90.00
#
_symmetry.space_group_name_H-M   'P 1'
#
loop_
_entity.id
_entity.type
_entity.pdbx_description
1 polymer ?
#
loop_
_entity_poly.entity_id
_entity_poly.type
_entity_poly.pdbx_seq_one_letter_code
_entity_poly.pdbx_strand_id
1 'polypeptide(L)'
;MTDINNSIDALFKPGISDRYFEFANPSPIYIGETNFNLWNAWWLAEISRLVYREDKHNVFEENNNISTEEILKKVGMEKIGEISNDESSTYGLLIKAEAFNKALQIKTTSLVLAFRGTNGLDDWKINFRAYQRRFNNLGNVHSGFQQAFLSIKDELINLQVIHEYPLFITGHSLGAALATLCTAYLSNIGINLDACYTYGSPRVGNNEFSESLSDNNIYRVINHCDIVTTVPFDFAAIQYRHTGKSCFIDADMKMRLNMSIEDIEQYQKAQLTNIDKAFSTGLLLEKIKTGEVELYSFLTEHAPINYVAKIEQNLKTLT
;
A
#
# COMPACT_ATOMS: atom_id res chain seq x y z
N MET A 1 24.86 -20.23 2.99
CA MET A 1 23.51 -19.65 3.21
C MET A 1 23.22 -18.74 2.05
N THR A 2 22.20 -19.05 1.27
CA THR A 2 21.65 -18.14 0.26
C THR A 2 21.09 -16.92 0.97
N ASP A 3 21.41 -15.73 0.49
CA ASP A 3 20.90 -14.47 1.04
C ASP A 3 19.40 -14.36 0.71
N ILE A 4 18.55 -14.87 1.61
CA ILE A 4 17.10 -14.93 1.45
C ILE A 4 16.53 -13.54 1.17
N ASN A 5 17.13 -12.48 1.70
CA ASN A 5 16.69 -11.10 1.49
C ASN A 5 16.86 -10.60 0.05
N ASN A 6 17.79 -11.19 -0.71
CA ASN A 6 18.04 -10.87 -2.11
C ASN A 6 17.48 -11.95 -3.06
N SER A 7 16.66 -12.86 -2.55
CA SER A 7 16.06 -13.94 -3.34
C SER A 7 14.79 -13.48 -4.06
N ILE A 8 14.46 -14.17 -5.16
CA ILE A 8 13.17 -14.03 -5.86
C ILE A 8 12.00 -14.30 -4.89
N ASP A 9 12.21 -15.20 -3.93
CA ASP A 9 11.21 -15.53 -2.92
C ASP A 9 10.90 -14.35 -1.99
N ALA A 10 11.89 -13.56 -1.57
CA ALA A 10 11.64 -12.35 -0.76
C ALA A 10 10.86 -11.27 -1.53
N LEU A 11 10.95 -11.28 -2.87
CA LEU A 11 10.22 -10.38 -3.74
C LEU A 11 8.72 -10.71 -3.76
N PHE A 12 8.35 -11.99 -3.63
CA PHE A 12 6.97 -12.48 -3.69
C PHE A 12 6.40 -12.94 -2.34
N LYS A 13 7.25 -13.07 -1.32
CA LYS A 13 6.91 -13.37 0.08
C LYS A 13 7.57 -12.34 1.00
N PRO A 14 7.09 -11.09 0.98
CA PRO A 14 7.74 -9.97 1.65
C PRO A 14 7.96 -10.16 3.16
N GLY A 15 7.15 -11.01 3.80
CA GLY A 15 7.25 -11.32 5.22
C GLY A 15 8.45 -12.19 5.63
N ILE A 16 9.14 -12.85 4.69
CA ILE A 16 10.27 -13.75 4.99
C ILE A 16 11.56 -12.97 5.29
N SER A 17 11.71 -11.77 4.72
CA SER A 17 12.86 -10.91 4.98
C SER A 17 12.98 -10.56 6.47
N ASP A 18 14.21 -10.41 6.97
CA ASP A 18 14.54 -9.99 8.34
C ASP A 18 15.13 -8.56 8.40
N ARG A 19 15.45 -7.98 7.24
CA ARG A 19 16.00 -6.63 7.09
C ARG A 19 14.88 -5.62 6.97
N TYR A 20 14.57 -4.89 8.03
CA TYR A 20 13.60 -3.78 8.04
C TYR A 20 14.22 -2.54 8.66
N PHE A 21 13.82 -1.37 8.16
CA PHE A 21 14.15 -0.07 8.73
C PHE A 21 15.66 0.22 8.80
N GLU A 22 16.42 -0.21 7.80
CA GLU A 22 17.90 -0.16 7.82
C GLU A 22 18.51 1.17 7.33
N PHE A 23 17.69 2.22 7.16
CA PHE A 23 18.20 3.53 6.81
C PHE A 23 19.03 4.11 7.95
N ALA A 24 20.25 4.57 7.68
CA ALA A 24 21.11 5.15 8.70
C ALA A 24 20.58 6.50 9.20
N ASN A 25 20.32 6.62 10.50
CA ASN A 25 19.81 7.84 11.16
C ASN A 25 18.54 8.40 10.48
N PRO A 26 17.42 7.65 10.46
CA PRO A 26 16.21 8.11 9.80
C PRO A 26 15.61 9.31 10.54
N SER A 27 15.01 10.24 9.79
CA SER A 27 14.20 11.30 10.41
C SER A 27 12.91 10.71 11.01
N PRO A 28 12.31 11.37 12.03
CA PRO A 28 11.10 10.87 12.66
C PRO A 28 9.90 10.86 11.71
N ILE A 29 8.85 10.15 12.10
CA ILE A 29 7.51 10.32 11.51
C ILE A 29 7.03 11.75 11.81
N TYR A 30 6.58 12.46 10.79
CA TYR A 30 6.09 13.84 10.89
C TYR A 30 4.56 13.88 10.86
N ILE A 31 3.95 14.52 11.84
CA ILE A 31 2.49 14.72 11.92
C ILE A 31 2.10 16.15 11.55
N GLY A 32 0.84 16.33 11.13
CA GLY A 32 0.30 17.63 10.71
C GLY A 32 0.83 18.13 9.37
N GLU A 33 1.47 17.28 8.58
CA GLU A 33 1.94 17.64 7.24
C GLU A 33 0.74 17.67 6.26
N THR A 34 0.57 18.78 5.54
CA THR A 34 -0.49 18.94 4.52
C THR A 34 -0.06 18.48 3.12
N ASN A 35 1.23 18.16 2.97
CA ASN A 35 1.84 17.72 1.73
C ASN A 35 2.54 16.38 1.92
N PHE A 36 2.87 15.74 0.80
CA PHE A 36 3.62 14.50 0.78
C PHE A 36 4.95 14.67 1.51
N ASN A 37 5.26 13.77 2.44
CA ASN A 37 6.52 13.74 3.17
C ASN A 37 7.25 12.43 2.89
N LEU A 38 8.47 12.53 2.36
CA LEU A 38 9.24 11.37 1.91
C LEU A 38 9.68 10.47 3.08
N TRP A 39 9.94 11.02 4.27
CA TRP A 39 10.26 10.24 5.46
C TRP A 39 9.05 9.45 5.96
N ASN A 40 7.86 10.07 5.98
CA ASN A 40 6.63 9.36 6.28
C ASN A 40 6.38 8.25 5.25
N ALA A 41 6.61 8.51 3.97
CA ALA A 41 6.50 7.50 2.93
C ALA A 41 7.45 6.33 3.19
N TRP A 42 8.71 6.56 3.56
CA TRP A 42 9.63 5.47 3.86
C TRP A 42 9.18 4.61 5.06
N TRP A 43 8.86 5.24 6.20
CA TRP A 43 8.38 4.52 7.38
C TRP A 43 7.13 3.69 7.09
N LEU A 44 6.16 4.28 6.40
CA LEU A 44 4.90 3.64 6.08
C LEU A 44 5.04 2.57 4.99
N ALA A 45 6.04 2.68 4.10
CA ALA A 45 6.38 1.64 3.13
C ALA A 45 6.96 0.40 3.82
N GLU A 46 7.90 0.58 4.74
CA GLU A 46 8.48 -0.52 5.52
C GLU A 46 7.42 -1.23 6.38
N ILE A 47 6.54 -0.46 7.03
CA ILE A 47 5.41 -1.03 7.77
C ILE A 47 4.45 -1.78 6.84
N SER A 48 4.17 -1.25 5.65
CA SER A 48 3.31 -1.93 4.66
C SER A 48 3.92 -3.23 4.13
N ARG A 49 5.24 -3.44 4.29
CA ARG A 49 5.92 -4.69 4.01
C ARG A 49 5.93 -5.62 5.22
N LEU A 50 6.18 -5.08 6.41
CA LEU A 50 6.22 -5.83 7.66
C LEU A 50 4.92 -6.56 7.96
N VAL A 51 3.77 -5.98 7.62
CA VAL A 51 2.44 -6.58 7.85
C VAL A 51 2.23 -7.93 7.11
N TYR A 52 3.09 -8.29 6.16
CA TYR A 52 3.06 -9.62 5.52
C TYR A 52 3.77 -10.71 6.34
N ARG A 53 4.48 -10.35 7.41
CA ARG A 53 5.19 -11.31 8.25
C ARG A 53 4.18 -12.15 9.06
N GLU A 54 4.30 -13.47 8.94
CA GLU A 54 3.47 -14.43 9.67
C GLU A 54 4.24 -14.97 10.87
N ASP A 55 4.11 -14.31 12.03
CA ASP A 55 4.81 -14.73 13.25
C ASP A 55 4.40 -16.15 13.71
N LYS A 56 3.23 -16.64 13.29
CA LYS A 56 2.67 -17.95 13.71
C LYS A 56 3.04 -19.13 12.80
N HIS A 57 3.56 -18.93 11.59
CA HIS A 57 3.82 -20.02 10.62
C HIS A 57 5.31 -20.28 10.31
N ASN A 58 6.23 -19.49 10.87
CA ASN A 58 7.69 -19.65 10.65
C ASN A 58 8.34 -20.84 11.40
N VAL A 59 7.59 -21.89 11.76
CA VAL A 59 8.08 -23.03 12.55
C VAL A 59 9.05 -23.95 11.77
N PHE A 60 9.24 -23.75 10.45
CA PHE A 60 9.98 -24.71 9.62
C PHE A 60 11.39 -24.31 9.17
N GLU A 61 11.94 -23.15 9.53
CA GLU A 61 13.34 -22.84 9.21
C GLU A 61 14.12 -22.28 10.41
N GLU A 62 15.15 -23.04 10.80
CA GLU A 62 15.83 -23.02 12.09
C GLU A 62 16.84 -21.87 12.29
N ASN A 63 16.74 -20.74 11.57
CA ASN A 63 17.73 -19.66 11.72
C ASN A 63 17.10 -18.26 11.75
N ASN A 64 17.04 -17.68 12.97
CA ASN A 64 16.74 -16.28 13.29
C ASN A 64 15.31 -15.76 13.00
N ASN A 65 14.30 -16.41 13.58
CA ASN A 65 12.93 -15.86 13.60
C ASN A 65 12.78 -14.73 14.61
N ILE A 66 13.23 -13.52 14.24
CA ILE A 66 12.87 -12.29 14.97
C ILE A 66 11.36 -12.02 14.80
N SER A 67 10.63 -11.73 15.87
CA SER A 67 9.19 -11.44 15.78
C SER A 67 8.91 -10.04 15.21
N THR A 68 7.70 -9.80 14.72
CA THR A 68 7.24 -8.45 14.34
C THR A 68 7.45 -7.44 15.49
N GLU A 69 7.13 -7.82 16.72
CA GLU A 69 7.32 -6.97 17.90
C GLU A 69 8.81 -6.65 18.16
N GLU A 70 9.69 -7.63 17.99
CA GLU A 70 11.13 -7.43 18.16
C GLU A 70 11.72 -6.51 17.06
N ILE A 71 11.23 -6.61 15.82
CA ILE A 71 11.60 -5.70 14.73
C ILE A 71 11.16 -4.27 15.07
N LEU A 72 9.89 -4.07 15.45
CA LEU A 72 9.35 -2.75 15.79
C LEU A 72 10.09 -2.11 16.97
N LYS A 73 10.41 -2.91 18.00
CA LYS A 73 11.12 -2.43 19.18
C LYS A 73 12.51 -1.87 18.86
N LYS A 74 13.20 -2.41 17.85
CA LYS A 74 14.53 -1.89 17.41
C LYS A 74 14.46 -0.44 16.94
N VAL A 75 13.31 0.00 16.44
CA VAL A 75 13.08 1.36 15.94
C VAL A 75 12.18 2.19 16.86
N GLY A 76 11.98 1.76 18.11
CA GLY A 76 11.19 2.49 19.09
C GLY A 76 9.68 2.48 18.81
N MET A 77 9.20 1.50 18.06
CA MET A 77 7.78 1.29 17.79
C MET A 77 7.24 0.11 18.61
N GLU A 78 5.93 0.09 18.81
CA GLU A 78 5.24 -0.94 19.59
C GLU A 78 4.02 -1.44 18.81
N LYS A 79 3.89 -2.76 18.64
CA LYS A 79 2.61 -3.35 18.21
C LYS A 79 1.64 -3.28 19.39
N ILE A 80 0.51 -2.60 19.19
CA ILE A 80 -0.51 -2.42 20.23
C ILE A 80 -1.83 -3.11 19.90
N GLY A 81 -1.97 -3.66 18.69
CA GLY A 81 -3.15 -4.41 18.29
C GLY A 81 -3.01 -5.03 16.91
N GLU A 82 -3.93 -5.92 16.59
CA GLU A 82 -4.12 -6.50 15.27
C GLU A 82 -5.62 -6.63 15.02
N ILE A 83 -6.01 -6.63 13.75
CA ILE A 83 -7.38 -6.88 13.30
C ILE A 83 -7.33 -7.94 12.22
N SER A 84 -8.23 -8.92 12.29
CA SER A 84 -8.15 -10.06 11.37
C SER A 84 -9.48 -10.75 11.16
N ASN A 85 -9.64 -11.30 9.95
CA ASN A 85 -10.74 -12.17 9.62
C ASN A 85 -10.25 -13.25 8.66
N ASP A 86 -10.19 -14.49 9.16
CA ASP A 86 -9.64 -15.63 8.42
C ASP A 86 -10.45 -15.96 7.16
N GLU A 87 -11.78 -15.89 7.22
CA GLU A 87 -12.67 -16.20 6.09
C GLU A 87 -12.44 -15.29 4.89
N SER A 88 -12.19 -14.02 5.15
CA SER A 88 -11.84 -13.02 4.13
C SER A 88 -10.33 -12.85 3.94
N SER A 89 -9.51 -13.63 4.66
CA SER A 89 -8.04 -13.54 4.68
C SER A 89 -7.52 -12.12 4.89
N THR A 90 -8.28 -11.29 5.63
CA THR A 90 -7.96 -9.89 5.86
C THR A 90 -7.18 -9.76 7.16
N TYR A 91 -6.08 -9.01 7.13
CA TYR A 91 -5.22 -8.76 8.28
C TYR A 91 -4.76 -7.31 8.32
N GLY A 92 -4.75 -6.74 9.51
CA GLY A 92 -4.20 -5.42 9.79
C GLY A 92 -3.43 -5.37 11.10
N LEU A 93 -2.41 -4.53 11.13
CA LEU A 93 -1.50 -4.35 12.25
C LEU A 93 -1.59 -2.91 12.76
N LEU A 94 -1.82 -2.73 14.06
CA LEU A 94 -1.85 -1.42 14.71
C LEU A 94 -0.56 -1.19 15.50
N ILE A 95 0.15 -0.13 15.13
CA ILE A 95 1.46 0.21 15.68
C ILE A 95 1.38 1.59 16.34
N LYS A 96 2.02 1.73 17.49
CA LYS A 96 2.31 2.99 18.16
C LYS A 96 3.74 3.42 17.85
N ALA A 97 3.93 4.69 17.48
CA ALA A 97 5.22 5.25 17.13
C ALA A 97 5.41 6.67 17.68
N GLU A 98 6.65 7.03 18.02
CA GLU A 98 7.00 8.44 18.26
C GLU A 98 6.88 9.23 16.96
N ALA A 99 6.29 10.41 17.05
CA ALA A 99 6.19 11.36 15.95
C ALA A 99 6.62 12.76 16.37
N PHE A 100 6.94 13.59 15.38
CA PHE A 100 7.35 14.96 15.56
C PHE A 100 6.42 15.91 14.81
N ASN A 101 5.89 16.91 15.51
CA ASN A 101 5.17 18.01 14.87
C ASN A 101 6.14 19.16 14.60
N LYS A 102 6.46 19.42 13.32
CA LYS A 102 7.40 20.48 12.93
C LYS A 102 6.88 21.88 13.27
N ALA A 103 5.59 22.13 13.10
CA ALA A 103 5.00 23.45 13.34
C ALA A 103 5.03 23.82 14.82
N LEU A 104 4.75 22.84 15.68
CA LEU A 104 4.72 23.01 17.14
C LEU A 104 6.06 22.73 17.82
N GLN A 105 7.03 22.14 17.11
CA GLN A 105 8.34 21.73 17.63
C GLN A 105 8.24 20.78 18.84
N ILE A 106 7.27 19.87 18.81
CA ILE A 106 7.03 18.90 19.89
C ILE A 106 7.14 17.46 19.39
N LYS A 107 7.62 16.58 20.28
CA LYS A 107 7.47 15.13 20.14
C LYS A 107 6.12 14.70 20.71
N THR A 108 5.49 13.73 20.08
CA THR A 108 4.23 13.14 20.52
C THR A 108 4.13 11.68 20.08
N THR A 109 3.00 11.06 20.35
CA THR A 109 2.63 9.74 19.85
C THR A 109 1.80 9.85 18.57
N SER A 110 2.02 8.92 17.66
CA SER A 110 1.16 8.64 16.52
C SER A 110 0.83 7.14 16.46
N LEU A 111 -0.18 6.82 15.66
CA LEU A 111 -0.57 5.46 15.34
C LEU A 111 -0.38 5.20 13.85
N VAL A 112 -0.06 3.96 13.51
CA VAL A 112 -0.05 3.46 12.14
C VAL A 112 -0.91 2.21 12.08
N LEU A 113 -1.97 2.26 11.27
CA LEU A 113 -2.77 1.08 10.91
C LEU A 113 -2.36 0.60 9.51
N ALA A 114 -1.76 -0.58 9.46
CA ALA A 114 -1.24 -1.18 8.23
C ALA A 114 -2.11 -2.36 7.80
N PHE A 115 -2.49 -2.43 6.53
CA PHE A 115 -3.25 -3.56 5.98
C PHE A 115 -2.39 -4.44 5.08
N ARG A 116 -2.51 -5.77 5.26
CA ARG A 116 -1.85 -6.77 4.42
C ARG A 116 -2.54 -6.88 3.07
N GLY A 117 -1.77 -7.11 2.01
CA GLY A 117 -2.28 -7.55 0.72
C GLY A 117 -2.44 -9.07 0.64
N THR A 118 -2.53 -9.61 -0.58
CA THR A 118 -2.62 -11.06 -0.80
C THR A 118 -1.24 -11.72 -0.79
N ASN A 119 -1.14 -12.89 -0.15
CA ASN A 119 0.07 -13.72 -0.19
C ASN A 119 0.16 -14.46 -1.54
N GLY A 120 0.57 -13.74 -2.60
CA GLY A 120 0.78 -14.33 -3.92
C GLY A 120 0.30 -13.42 -5.05
N LEU A 121 1.12 -13.33 -6.10
CA LEU A 121 0.83 -12.49 -7.27
C LEU A 121 0.03 -13.20 -8.36
N ASP A 122 -0.43 -14.43 -8.17
CA ASP A 122 -1.34 -15.07 -9.10
C ASP A 122 -2.82 -14.82 -8.72
N ASP A 123 -3.09 -14.63 -7.43
CA ASP A 123 -4.44 -14.41 -6.90
C ASP A 123 -4.98 -13.00 -7.14
N TRP A 124 -4.12 -11.99 -7.37
CA TRP A 124 -4.60 -10.62 -7.58
C TRP A 124 -5.54 -10.57 -8.79
N LYS A 125 -5.19 -11.19 -9.92
CA LYS A 125 -5.99 -11.15 -11.17
C LYS A 125 -7.37 -11.80 -11.03
N ILE A 126 -7.50 -12.84 -10.21
CA ILE A 126 -8.76 -13.57 -10.01
C ILE A 126 -9.68 -12.81 -9.05
N ASN A 127 -9.09 -12.09 -8.09
CA ASN A 127 -9.82 -11.34 -7.06
C ASN A 127 -10.37 -9.99 -7.55
N PHE A 128 -9.82 -9.40 -8.62
CA PHE A 128 -10.30 -8.15 -9.22
C PHE A 128 -11.53 -8.33 -10.13
N ARG A 129 -12.59 -8.96 -9.61
CA ARG A 129 -13.89 -8.98 -10.29
C ARG A 129 -14.46 -7.55 -10.30
N ALA A 130 -14.52 -6.92 -11.47
CA ALA A 130 -14.87 -5.51 -11.69
C ALA A 130 -16.31 -5.08 -11.30
N TYR A 131 -17.01 -5.82 -10.45
CA TYR A 131 -18.31 -5.41 -9.94
C TYR A 131 -18.12 -4.33 -8.87
N GLN A 132 -18.87 -3.25 -9.01
CA GLN A 132 -18.93 -2.20 -8.00
C GLN A 132 -20.16 -2.40 -7.10
N ARG A 133 -20.04 -1.99 -5.83
CA ARG A 133 -21.13 -1.93 -4.85
C ARG A 133 -21.11 -0.60 -4.13
N ARG A 134 -22.29 -0.13 -3.74
CA ARG A 134 -22.45 1.12 -3.00
C ARG A 134 -21.72 1.04 -1.67
N PHE A 135 -20.85 2.00 -1.37
CA PHE A 135 -20.15 2.16 -0.11
C PHE A 135 -20.73 3.37 0.63
N ASN A 136 -21.68 3.12 1.52
CA ASN A 136 -22.45 4.14 2.22
C ASN A 136 -23.00 5.20 1.24
N ASN A 137 -22.87 6.48 1.58
CA ASN A 137 -23.20 7.64 0.76
C ASN A 137 -21.99 8.18 -0.02
N LEU A 138 -20.87 7.46 -0.06
CA LEU A 138 -19.60 7.97 -0.59
C LEU A 138 -19.40 7.67 -2.08
N GLY A 139 -20.04 6.64 -2.62
CA GLY A 139 -19.85 6.22 -4.01
C GLY A 139 -19.94 4.72 -4.17
N ASN A 140 -19.51 4.22 -5.31
CA ASN A 140 -19.41 2.78 -5.56
C ASN A 140 -17.94 2.33 -5.53
N VAL A 141 -17.67 1.21 -4.88
CA VAL A 141 -16.33 0.64 -4.72
C VAL A 141 -16.30 -0.81 -5.19
N HIS A 142 -15.11 -1.34 -5.46
CA HIS A 142 -14.93 -2.74 -5.82
C HIS A 142 -15.53 -3.69 -4.76
N SER A 143 -16.40 -4.60 -5.18
CA SER A 143 -17.20 -5.41 -4.26
C SER A 143 -16.37 -6.32 -3.36
N GLY A 144 -15.26 -6.88 -3.89
CA GLY A 144 -14.36 -7.72 -3.10
C GLY A 144 -13.62 -6.93 -2.02
N PHE A 145 -13.23 -5.70 -2.32
CA PHE A 145 -12.55 -4.82 -1.37
C PHE A 145 -13.50 -4.37 -0.27
N GLN A 146 -14.73 -4.01 -0.66
CA GLN A 146 -15.79 -3.73 0.30
C GLN A 146 -16.03 -4.92 1.23
N GLN A 147 -16.17 -6.13 0.69
CA GLN A 147 -16.45 -7.32 1.50
C GLN A 147 -15.33 -7.59 2.50
N ALA A 148 -14.08 -7.52 2.06
CA ALA A 148 -12.90 -7.69 2.92
C ALA A 148 -12.80 -6.58 3.99
N PHE A 149 -13.07 -5.33 3.65
CA PHE A 149 -13.08 -4.26 4.65
C PHE A 149 -14.23 -4.40 5.64
N LEU A 150 -15.43 -4.76 5.18
CA LEU A 150 -16.60 -4.89 6.05
C LEU A 150 -16.48 -6.05 7.03
N SER A 151 -15.70 -7.10 6.72
CA SER A 151 -15.51 -8.25 7.62
C SER A 151 -14.71 -7.90 8.90
N ILE A 152 -13.93 -6.83 8.87
CA ILE A 152 -13.11 -6.34 10.01
C ILE A 152 -13.60 -5.00 10.57
N LYS A 153 -14.65 -4.42 9.99
CA LYS A 153 -15.10 -3.05 10.32
C LYS A 153 -15.47 -2.89 11.79
N ASP A 154 -16.13 -3.89 12.37
CA ASP A 154 -16.58 -3.84 13.75
C ASP A 154 -15.41 -3.98 14.73
N GLU A 155 -14.38 -4.77 14.39
CA GLU A 155 -13.15 -4.86 15.16
C GLU A 155 -12.39 -3.52 15.13
N LEU A 156 -12.29 -2.90 13.95
CA LEU A 156 -11.66 -1.59 13.75
C LEU A 156 -12.28 -0.50 14.64
N ILE A 157 -13.61 -0.36 14.66
CA ILE A 157 -14.26 0.70 15.47
C ILE A 157 -14.19 0.47 16.98
N ASN A 158 -13.89 -0.76 17.41
CA ASN A 158 -13.69 -1.08 18.82
C ASN A 158 -12.29 -0.70 19.32
N LEU A 159 -11.36 -0.34 18.43
CA LEU A 159 -10.03 0.14 18.78
C LEU A 159 -10.09 1.59 19.28
N GLN A 160 -10.47 1.81 20.54
CA GLN A 160 -10.64 3.15 21.12
C GLN A 160 -9.44 4.08 20.91
N VAL A 161 -8.23 3.53 20.91
CA VAL A 161 -6.97 4.27 20.76
C VAL A 161 -6.88 5.05 19.43
N ILE A 162 -7.60 4.63 18.38
CA ILE A 162 -7.61 5.35 17.08
C ILE A 162 -8.19 6.76 17.17
N HIS A 163 -8.87 7.09 18.27
CA HIS A 163 -9.41 8.41 18.54
C HIS A 163 -8.47 9.31 19.36
N GLU A 164 -7.39 8.75 19.93
CA GLU A 164 -6.54 9.45 20.90
C GLU A 164 -5.35 10.17 20.27
N TYR A 165 -4.84 9.64 19.16
CA TYR A 165 -3.60 10.10 18.54
C TYR A 165 -3.74 10.29 17.03
N PRO A 166 -2.92 11.18 16.44
CA PRO A 166 -2.60 11.19 15.01
C PRO A 166 -2.55 9.80 14.38
N LEU A 167 -3.42 9.53 13.40
CA LEU A 167 -3.52 8.20 12.76
C LEU A 167 -3.05 8.27 11.31
N PHE A 168 -2.04 7.45 11.02
CA PHE A 168 -1.64 7.09 9.66
C PHE A 168 -2.27 5.77 9.26
N ILE A 169 -2.66 5.66 7.99
CA ILE A 169 -3.10 4.40 7.40
C ILE A 169 -2.16 4.05 6.25
N THR A 170 -1.77 2.77 6.16
CA THR A 170 -0.89 2.31 5.09
C THR A 170 -1.28 0.93 4.59
N GLY A 171 -0.83 0.61 3.38
CA GLY A 171 -1.02 -0.70 2.80
C GLY A 171 -0.37 -0.82 1.43
N HIS A 172 -0.08 -2.06 1.06
CA HIS A 172 0.47 -2.43 -0.24
C HIS A 172 -0.50 -3.32 -1.01
N SER A 173 -0.63 -3.14 -2.33
CA SER A 173 -1.47 -4.00 -3.18
C SER A 173 -2.95 -4.01 -2.73
N LEU A 174 -3.56 -5.18 -2.48
CA LEU A 174 -4.89 -5.27 -1.86
C LEU A 174 -4.96 -4.47 -0.53
N GLY A 175 -3.90 -4.49 0.28
CA GLY A 175 -3.84 -3.71 1.52
C GLY A 175 -3.96 -2.20 1.29
N ALA A 176 -3.49 -1.70 0.15
CA ALA A 176 -3.68 -0.30 -0.23
C ALA A 176 -5.14 0.05 -0.53
N ALA A 177 -5.89 -0.89 -1.12
CA ALA A 177 -7.32 -0.72 -1.33
C ALA A 177 -8.08 -0.70 0.01
N LEU A 178 -7.74 -1.59 0.93
CA LEU A 178 -8.30 -1.63 2.29
C LEU A 178 -7.96 -0.36 3.07
N ALA A 179 -6.73 0.14 2.98
CA ALA A 179 -6.30 1.41 3.57
C ALA A 179 -7.15 2.59 3.06
N THR A 180 -7.46 2.60 1.76
CA THR A 180 -8.31 3.64 1.14
C THR A 180 -9.76 3.55 1.63
N LEU A 181 -10.34 2.35 1.70
CA LEU A 181 -11.70 2.15 2.24
C LEU A 181 -11.78 2.49 3.73
N CYS A 182 -10.76 2.14 4.50
CA CYS A 182 -10.64 2.48 5.91
C CYS A 182 -10.58 3.99 6.10
N THR A 183 -9.76 4.68 5.31
CA THR A 183 -9.69 6.14 5.27
C THR A 183 -11.06 6.75 5.05
N ALA A 184 -11.78 6.26 4.03
CA ALA A 184 -13.11 6.73 3.69
C ALA A 184 -14.14 6.52 4.81
N TYR A 185 -14.12 5.33 5.40
CA TYR A 185 -15.04 4.98 6.47
C TYR A 185 -14.81 5.83 7.72
N LEU A 186 -13.56 5.92 8.18
CA LEU A 186 -13.18 6.64 9.39
C LEU A 186 -13.47 8.14 9.25
N SER A 187 -13.14 8.75 8.12
CA SER A 187 -13.48 10.15 7.86
C SER A 187 -14.99 10.40 7.79
N ASN A 188 -15.75 9.49 7.20
CA ASN A 188 -17.21 9.59 7.16
C ASN A 188 -17.88 9.48 8.55
N ILE A 189 -17.23 8.87 9.54
CA ILE A 189 -17.70 8.85 10.93
C ILE A 189 -17.01 9.91 11.82
N GLY A 190 -16.31 10.87 11.23
CA GLY A 190 -15.73 12.03 11.92
C GLY A 190 -14.36 11.77 12.58
N ILE A 191 -13.68 10.68 12.25
CA ILE A 191 -12.32 10.42 12.71
C ILE A 191 -11.34 11.04 11.72
N ASN A 192 -10.60 12.04 12.20
CA ASN A 192 -9.58 12.71 11.43
C ASN A 192 -8.31 11.85 11.37
N LEU A 193 -7.71 11.81 10.19
CA LEU A 193 -6.49 11.08 9.90
C LEU A 193 -5.39 12.08 9.58
N ASP A 194 -4.14 11.75 9.94
CA ASP A 194 -3.01 12.57 9.51
C ASP A 194 -2.78 12.40 8.01
N ALA A 195 -2.61 11.15 7.58
CA ALA A 195 -2.48 10.80 6.17
C ALA A 195 -2.65 9.30 5.90
N CYS A 196 -3.00 8.97 4.67
CA CYS A 196 -2.98 7.63 4.13
C CYS A 196 -1.89 7.54 3.07
N TYR A 197 -0.96 6.59 3.22
CA TYR A 197 0.08 6.31 2.22
C TYR A 197 -0.12 4.92 1.65
N THR A 198 -0.25 4.82 0.34
CA THR A 198 -0.52 3.54 -0.34
C THR A 198 0.56 3.22 -1.35
N TYR A 199 0.89 1.94 -1.49
CA TYR A 199 1.94 1.45 -2.39
C TYR A 199 1.35 0.40 -3.34
N GLY A 200 1.56 0.56 -4.64
CA GLY A 200 0.99 -0.38 -5.62
C GLY A 200 -0.54 -0.45 -5.58
N SER A 201 -1.19 0.67 -5.26
CA SER A 201 -2.64 0.70 -5.04
C SER A 201 -3.41 0.51 -6.36
N PRO A 202 -4.36 -0.45 -6.43
CA PRO A 202 -5.32 -0.51 -7.51
C PRO A 202 -6.33 0.65 -7.43
N ARG A 203 -7.14 0.84 -8.47
CA ARG A 203 -8.33 1.70 -8.39
C ARG A 203 -9.37 1.05 -7.46
N VAL A 204 -9.91 1.84 -6.55
CA VAL A 204 -10.77 1.34 -5.45
C VAL A 204 -12.25 1.54 -5.74
N GLY A 205 -12.62 2.68 -6.32
CA GLY A 205 -14.01 3.03 -6.57
C GLY A 205 -14.21 3.93 -7.77
N ASN A 206 -15.44 4.42 -7.93
CA ASN A 206 -15.84 5.30 -9.01
C ASN A 206 -15.46 6.77 -8.72
N ASN A 207 -15.84 7.67 -9.63
CA ASN A 207 -15.57 9.10 -9.51
C ASN A 207 -16.16 9.70 -8.23
N GLU A 208 -17.42 9.39 -7.93
CA GLU A 208 -18.09 9.85 -6.70
C GLU A 208 -17.30 9.44 -5.44
N PHE A 209 -16.85 8.18 -5.38
CA PHE A 209 -16.01 7.71 -4.28
C PHE A 209 -14.69 8.48 -4.18
N SER A 210 -14.03 8.73 -5.31
CA SER A 210 -12.80 9.51 -5.34
C SER A 210 -13.00 10.95 -4.87
N GLU A 211 -14.07 11.61 -5.32
CA GLU A 211 -14.40 12.99 -4.94
C GLU A 211 -14.75 13.10 -3.46
N SER A 212 -15.41 12.08 -2.90
CA SER A 212 -15.74 12.03 -1.47
C SER A 212 -14.53 12.06 -0.54
N LEU A 213 -13.32 11.84 -1.07
CA LEU A 213 -12.05 11.82 -0.33
C LEU A 213 -11.09 12.94 -0.75
N SER A 214 -11.58 13.95 -1.47
CA SER A 214 -10.74 15.05 -1.98
C SER A 214 -10.08 15.89 -0.87
N ASP A 215 -10.71 15.99 0.30
CA ASP A 215 -10.18 16.69 1.47
C ASP A 215 -9.23 15.82 2.33
N ASN A 216 -9.12 14.52 2.04
CA ASN A 216 -8.24 13.63 2.77
C ASN A 216 -6.81 13.66 2.21
N ASN A 217 -5.82 13.63 3.12
CA ASN A 217 -4.40 13.50 2.77
C ASN A 217 -4.08 12.05 2.35
N ILE A 218 -4.46 11.68 1.12
CA ILE A 218 -4.17 10.36 0.54
C ILE A 218 -3.04 10.51 -0.48
N TYR A 219 -1.94 9.79 -0.27
CA TYR A 219 -0.77 9.75 -1.14
C TYR A 219 -0.61 8.36 -1.72
N ARG A 220 -0.66 8.26 -3.04
CA ARG A 220 -0.55 7.01 -3.79
C ARG A 220 0.81 6.93 -4.45
N VAL A 221 1.69 6.13 -3.87
CA VAL A 221 3.03 5.87 -4.41
C VAL A 221 2.92 4.81 -5.49
N ILE A 222 3.46 5.13 -6.67
CA ILE A 222 3.38 4.31 -7.88
C ILE A 222 4.80 4.04 -8.34
N ASN A 223 5.16 2.77 -8.46
CA ASN A 223 6.48 2.39 -8.91
C ASN A 223 6.48 2.08 -10.41
N HIS A 224 7.01 3.00 -11.21
CA HIS A 224 7.33 2.77 -12.63
C HIS A 224 6.17 2.09 -13.40
N CYS A 225 6.40 0.88 -13.91
CA CYS A 225 5.44 0.11 -14.71
C CYS A 225 4.66 -0.93 -13.89
N ASP A 226 4.46 -0.70 -12.58
CA ASP A 226 3.61 -1.55 -11.75
C ASP A 226 2.18 -1.61 -12.31
N ILE A 227 1.84 -2.77 -12.88
CA ILE A 227 0.57 -3.02 -13.56
C ILE A 227 -0.62 -3.03 -12.61
N VAL A 228 -0.43 -3.33 -11.32
CA VAL A 228 -1.55 -3.35 -10.36
C VAL A 228 -2.13 -1.96 -10.17
N THR A 229 -1.29 -0.92 -10.33
CA THR A 229 -1.75 0.47 -10.32
C THR A 229 -2.62 0.84 -11.51
N THR A 230 -2.80 -0.05 -12.49
CA THR A 230 -3.63 0.18 -13.68
C THR A 230 -4.94 -0.62 -13.66
N VAL A 231 -5.26 -1.33 -12.58
CA VAL A 231 -6.48 -2.15 -12.46
C VAL A 231 -7.35 -1.70 -11.29
N PRO A 232 -8.67 -2.02 -11.27
CA PRO A 232 -9.47 -2.56 -12.37
C PRO A 232 -9.49 -1.62 -13.58
N PHE A 233 -9.57 -2.21 -14.77
CA PHE A 233 -9.74 -1.46 -16.01
C PHE A 233 -11.19 -1.01 -16.16
N ASP A 234 -11.40 0.15 -16.80
CA ASP A 234 -12.72 0.61 -17.18
C ASP A 234 -13.34 -0.37 -18.20
N PHE A 235 -14.59 -0.76 -17.98
CA PHE A 235 -15.33 -1.63 -18.90
C PHE A 235 -16.76 -1.12 -19.09
N ALA A 236 -17.08 -0.69 -20.31
CA ALA A 236 -18.39 -0.19 -20.70
C ALA A 236 -18.95 0.84 -19.70
N ALA A 237 -19.99 0.48 -18.94
CA ALA A 237 -20.65 1.36 -17.97
C ALA A 237 -19.98 1.40 -16.58
N ILE A 238 -18.98 0.57 -16.32
CA ILE A 238 -18.27 0.53 -15.03
C ILE A 238 -16.95 1.27 -15.17
N GLN A 239 -16.85 2.40 -14.48
CA GLN A 239 -15.68 3.27 -14.49
C GLN A 239 -15.08 3.35 -13.09
N TYR A 240 -13.79 3.05 -12.99
CA TYR A 240 -13.00 3.19 -11.78
C TYR A 240 -12.10 4.41 -11.89
N ARG A 241 -11.82 5.05 -10.76
CA ARG A 241 -10.94 6.22 -10.65
C ARG A 241 -9.93 6.01 -9.55
N HIS A 242 -8.75 6.59 -9.73
CA HIS A 242 -7.77 6.66 -8.67
C HIS A 242 -8.16 7.71 -7.66
N THR A 243 -7.96 7.40 -6.38
CA THR A 243 -8.18 8.31 -5.26
C THR A 243 -6.83 8.79 -4.72
N GLY A 244 -6.77 10.07 -4.34
CA GLY A 244 -5.58 10.67 -3.73
C GLY A 244 -4.54 11.20 -4.73
N LYS A 245 -3.53 11.87 -4.19
CA LYS A 245 -2.44 12.50 -4.94
C LYS A 245 -1.42 11.45 -5.39
N SER A 246 -1.02 11.49 -6.66
CA SER A 246 -0.01 10.58 -7.22
C SER A 246 1.42 10.99 -6.82
N CYS A 247 2.21 9.98 -6.42
CA CYS A 247 3.64 10.09 -6.13
C CYS A 247 4.37 9.04 -6.97
N PHE A 248 4.77 9.41 -8.19
CA PHE A 248 5.25 8.49 -9.21
C PHE A 248 6.78 8.33 -9.16
N ILE A 249 7.30 7.12 -9.17
CA ILE A 249 8.74 6.86 -9.27
C ILE A 249 9.04 6.46 -10.72
N ASP A 250 9.84 7.26 -11.42
CA ASP A 250 10.18 7.05 -12.83
C ASP A 250 11.28 5.99 -13.06
N ALA A 251 11.62 5.71 -14.32
CA ALA A 251 12.68 4.77 -14.68
C ALA A 251 14.08 5.17 -14.16
N ASP A 252 14.30 6.46 -13.91
CA ASP A 252 15.54 6.98 -13.31
C ASP A 252 15.52 6.87 -11.77
N MET A 253 14.50 6.20 -11.21
CA MET A 253 14.26 6.02 -9.78
C MET A 253 14.00 7.35 -9.05
N LYS A 254 13.59 8.39 -9.77
CA LYS A 254 13.26 9.70 -9.20
C LYS A 254 11.77 9.82 -8.91
N MET A 255 11.46 10.32 -7.71
CA MET A 255 10.08 10.60 -7.33
C MET A 255 9.59 11.90 -7.97
N ARG A 256 8.45 11.80 -8.64
CA ARG A 256 7.70 12.86 -9.32
C ARG A 256 6.36 13.03 -8.63
N LEU A 257 6.17 14.17 -7.99
CA LEU A 257 4.93 14.49 -7.28
C LEU A 257 3.92 15.15 -8.23
N ASN A 258 2.64 14.88 -8.03
CA ASN A 258 1.52 15.54 -8.72
C ASN A 258 1.51 15.38 -10.24
N MET A 259 2.05 14.28 -10.77
CA MET A 259 1.83 13.95 -12.19
C MET A 259 0.35 13.63 -12.42
N SER A 260 -0.21 14.11 -13.54
CA SER A 260 -1.60 13.78 -13.88
C SER A 260 -1.77 12.28 -14.08
N ILE A 261 -2.99 11.77 -13.88
CA ILE A 261 -3.28 10.35 -14.09
C ILE A 261 -3.03 10.02 -15.57
N GLU A 262 -3.42 10.91 -16.48
CA GLU A 262 -3.21 10.78 -17.92
C GLU A 262 -1.72 10.66 -18.28
N ASP A 263 -0.85 11.49 -17.68
CA ASP A 263 0.60 11.42 -17.93
C ASP A 263 1.19 10.10 -17.43
N ILE A 264 0.76 9.62 -16.25
CA ILE A 264 1.22 8.35 -15.69
C ILE A 264 0.75 7.19 -16.56
N GLU A 265 -0.52 7.17 -16.97
CA GLU A 265 -1.08 6.13 -17.83
C GLU A 265 -0.42 6.14 -19.21
N GLN A 266 -0.14 7.32 -19.78
CA GLN A 266 0.59 7.45 -21.03
C GLN A 266 2.03 6.96 -20.89
N TYR A 267 2.71 7.30 -19.80
CA TYR A 267 4.06 6.82 -19.50
C TYR A 267 4.09 5.29 -19.41
N GLN A 268 3.22 4.70 -18.59
CA GLN A 268 3.14 3.27 -18.39
C GLN A 268 2.81 2.57 -19.72
N LYS A 269 1.85 3.09 -20.47
CA LYS A 269 1.51 2.58 -21.81
C LYS A 269 2.68 2.66 -22.78
N ALA A 270 3.46 3.74 -22.79
CA ALA A 270 4.61 3.89 -23.67
C ALA A 270 5.70 2.85 -23.37
N GLN A 271 5.99 2.62 -22.09
CA GLN A 271 6.95 1.58 -21.68
C GLN A 271 6.45 0.17 -22.02
N LEU A 272 5.13 -0.05 -21.95
CA LEU A 272 4.49 -1.31 -22.30
C LEU A 272 4.38 -1.52 -23.83
N THR A 273 4.35 -0.46 -24.64
CA THR A 273 4.27 -0.58 -26.12
C THR A 273 5.55 -1.07 -26.80
N ASN A 274 6.68 -1.11 -26.09
CA ASN A 274 7.87 -1.86 -26.52
C ASN A 274 7.69 -3.40 -26.39
N ILE A 275 6.57 -3.84 -25.83
CA ILE A 275 6.14 -5.24 -25.68
C ILE A 275 4.80 -5.38 -26.41
N ASP A 276 4.86 -5.36 -27.75
CA ASP A 276 3.79 -5.57 -28.73
C ASP A 276 2.45 -4.78 -28.60
N LYS A 277 1.89 -4.42 -29.76
CA LYS A 277 0.68 -3.58 -29.98
C LYS A 277 -0.67 -4.13 -29.45
N ALA A 278 -0.71 -4.91 -28.38
CA ALA A 278 -1.90 -5.60 -27.89
C ALA A 278 -2.56 -4.95 -26.65
N PHE A 279 -2.49 -3.62 -26.51
CA PHE A 279 -3.05 -2.87 -25.37
C PHE A 279 -4.56 -2.57 -25.48
N SER A 280 -5.35 -3.52 -26.00
CA SER A 280 -6.74 -3.65 -25.61
C SER A 280 -6.79 -4.62 -24.42
N THR A 281 -7.31 -4.15 -23.30
CA THR A 281 -7.27 -4.73 -21.93
C THR A 281 -7.58 -6.23 -21.79
N GLY A 282 -8.31 -6.84 -22.72
CA GLY A 282 -8.52 -8.29 -22.75
C GLY A 282 -7.31 -9.10 -23.24
N LEU A 283 -6.56 -8.57 -24.19
CA LEU A 283 -5.48 -9.27 -24.89
C LEU A 283 -4.20 -9.38 -24.07
N LEU A 284 -3.85 -8.41 -23.22
CA LEU A 284 -2.66 -8.53 -22.36
C LEU A 284 -2.84 -9.63 -21.30
N LEU A 285 -4.02 -9.70 -20.69
CA LEU A 285 -4.35 -10.77 -19.74
C LEU A 285 -4.39 -12.14 -20.44
N GLU A 286 -4.87 -12.20 -21.69
CA GLU A 286 -4.83 -13.40 -22.53
C GLU A 286 -3.41 -13.79 -22.89
N LYS A 287 -2.56 -12.85 -23.32
CA LYS A 287 -1.15 -13.08 -23.66
C LYS A 287 -0.29 -13.52 -22.48
N ILE A 288 -0.57 -12.98 -21.29
CA ILE A 288 0.06 -13.47 -20.06
C ILE A 288 -0.42 -14.91 -19.76
N LYS A 289 -1.71 -15.22 -19.97
CA LYS A 289 -2.23 -16.59 -19.80
C LYS A 289 -1.67 -17.57 -20.83
N THR A 290 -1.38 -17.14 -22.05
CA THR A 290 -0.77 -17.97 -23.11
C THR A 290 0.75 -18.06 -23.01
N GLY A 291 1.37 -17.32 -22.09
CA GLY A 291 2.83 -17.30 -21.90
C GLY A 291 3.59 -16.48 -22.94
N GLU A 292 2.90 -15.68 -23.76
CA GLU A 292 3.51 -14.82 -24.79
C GLU A 292 4.25 -13.60 -24.21
N VAL A 293 3.95 -13.21 -22.97
CA VAL A 293 4.60 -12.09 -22.27
C VAL A 293 5.10 -12.58 -20.92
N GLU A 294 6.40 -12.40 -20.65
CA GLU A 294 6.97 -12.69 -19.33
C GLU A 294 6.41 -11.71 -18.29
N LEU A 295 5.51 -12.22 -17.45
CA LEU A 295 4.85 -11.49 -16.37
C LEU A 295 5.83 -10.97 -15.30
N TYR A 296 7.05 -11.52 -15.28
CA TYR A 296 8.03 -11.35 -14.21
C TYR A 296 8.48 -9.89 -14.02
N SER A 297 8.77 -9.15 -15.09
CA SER A 297 9.29 -7.77 -15.00
C SER A 297 8.25 -6.75 -14.48
N PHE A 298 6.97 -6.96 -14.76
CA PHE A 298 5.91 -6.07 -14.30
C PHE A 298 5.50 -6.34 -12.86
N LEU A 299 5.54 -7.62 -12.46
CA LEU A 299 5.29 -8.02 -11.09
C LEU A 299 6.46 -7.68 -10.17
N THR A 300 7.69 -7.60 -10.68
CA THR A 300 8.81 -7.18 -9.85
C THR A 300 8.64 -5.75 -9.35
N GLU A 301 8.14 -4.84 -10.19
CA GLU A 301 7.90 -3.45 -9.76
C GLU A 301 6.80 -3.34 -8.71
N HIS A 302 5.90 -4.31 -8.67
CA HIS A 302 4.87 -4.42 -7.65
C HIS A 302 5.36 -5.00 -6.31
N ALA A 303 6.62 -5.42 -6.19
CA ALA A 303 7.10 -5.93 -4.91
C ALA A 303 7.27 -4.79 -3.89
N PRO A 304 6.77 -4.93 -2.65
CA PRO A 304 6.81 -3.85 -1.65
C PRO A 304 8.25 -3.44 -1.29
N ILE A 305 9.21 -4.35 -1.36
CA ILE A 305 10.63 -4.03 -1.13
C ILE A 305 11.20 -3.05 -2.17
N ASN A 306 10.70 -3.09 -3.41
CA ASN A 306 11.16 -2.18 -4.47
C ASN A 306 10.63 -0.76 -4.26
N TYR A 307 9.43 -0.62 -3.67
CA TYR A 307 8.94 0.67 -3.19
C TYR A 307 9.87 1.26 -2.12
N VAL A 308 10.22 0.46 -1.10
CA VAL A 308 11.15 0.88 -0.03
C VAL A 308 12.49 1.31 -0.62
N ALA A 309 13.14 0.44 -1.40
CA ALA A 309 14.48 0.69 -1.94
C ALA A 309 14.54 1.98 -2.79
N LYS A 310 13.53 2.23 -3.63
CA LYS A 310 13.48 3.44 -4.46
C LYS A 310 13.17 4.69 -3.64
N ILE A 311 12.33 4.60 -2.60
CA ILE A 311 12.13 5.71 -1.66
C ILE A 311 13.43 6.05 -0.92
N GLU A 312 14.17 5.05 -0.46
CA GLU A 312 15.48 5.24 0.18
C GLU A 312 16.49 5.93 -0.74
N GLN A 313 16.49 5.57 -2.02
CA GLN A 313 17.35 6.25 -2.98
C GLN A 313 17.00 7.74 -3.08
N ASN A 314 15.71 8.09 -3.10
CA ASN A 314 15.29 9.49 -3.10
C ASN A 314 15.71 10.19 -1.80
N LEU A 315 15.61 9.53 -0.64
CA LEU A 315 16.08 10.07 0.63
C LEU A 315 17.59 10.35 0.61
N LYS A 316 18.40 9.42 0.08
CA LYS A 316 19.86 9.57 -0.04
C LYS A 316 20.28 10.74 -0.93
N THR A 317 19.42 11.22 -1.82
CA THR A 317 19.70 12.43 -2.63
C THR A 317 19.43 13.74 -1.88
N LEU A 318 18.71 13.69 -0.75
CA LEU A 318 18.36 14.84 0.08
C LEU A 318 19.28 15.03 1.29
N THR A 319 20.03 13.98 1.67
CA THR A 319 20.98 13.93 2.80
C THR A 319 22.40 14.11 2.32
#